data_AF-A0A8J6TLV2-F1
#
_entry.id   AF-A0A8J6TLV2-F1
#
_cell.length_a   1.000
_cell.length_b   1.000
_cell.length_c   1.000
_cell.angle_alpha   90.00
_cell.angle_beta   90.00
_cell.angle_gamma   90.00
#
_symmetry.space_group_name_H-M   'P 1'
#
loop_
_entity.id
_entity.type
_entity.pdbx_description
1 polymer ?
#
loop_
_entity_poly.entity_id
_entity_poly.type
_entity_poly.pdbx_seq_one_letter_code
_entity_poly.pdbx_strand_id
1 'polypeptide(L)'
;MNISAKESSKTGDCRLLVGTSGFSYTEWVDAGFYPPGTKTGGMLPLYARCFAITELNYTWYQMPPSFARTLSNRKYLAVLIDRLYGLSLAVEFRHRSWADDRVFCSKRPG
;
A
#
# COMPACT_ATOMS: atom_id res chain seq x y z
N MET A 1 18.05 -56.56 20.82
CA MET A 1 18.19 -55.18 21.34
C MET A 1 17.57 -54.24 20.32
N ASN A 2 16.44 -53.63 20.65
CA ASN A 2 15.73 -52.68 19.78
C ASN A 2 16.02 -51.27 20.29
N ILE A 3 16.70 -50.45 19.50
CA ILE A 3 16.80 -49.01 19.75
C ILE A 3 15.87 -48.34 18.73
N SER A 4 14.67 -47.98 19.18
CA SER A 4 13.79 -47.07 18.46
C SER A 4 14.19 -45.64 18.86
N ALA A 5 14.94 -44.97 18.00
CA ALA A 5 15.15 -43.54 18.11
C ALA A 5 13.85 -42.85 17.63
N LYS A 6 13.12 -42.22 18.56
CA LYS A 6 12.09 -41.24 18.21
C LYS A 6 12.78 -39.93 17.86
N GLU A 7 12.94 -39.65 16.57
CA GLU A 7 13.20 -38.29 16.10
C GLU A 7 11.88 -37.52 16.08
N SER A 8 11.73 -36.60 17.04
CA SER A 8 10.69 -35.58 17.03
C SER A 8 11.29 -34.32 16.42
N SER A 9 11.18 -34.16 15.10
CA SER A 9 11.51 -32.91 14.43
C SER A 9 10.39 -31.90 14.70
N LYS A 10 10.64 -30.93 15.57
CA LYS A 10 9.81 -29.71 15.67
C LYS A 10 10.05 -28.85 14.44
N THR A 11 9.29 -29.07 13.37
CA THR A 11 9.15 -28.09 12.30
C THR A 11 8.32 -26.94 12.87
N GLY A 12 8.93 -25.77 13.08
CA GLY A 12 8.15 -24.57 13.39
C GLY A 12 7.20 -24.29 12.23
N ASP A 13 5.92 -24.02 12.52
CA ASP A 13 4.90 -23.74 11.50
C ASP A 13 5.34 -22.56 10.61
N CYS A 14 5.87 -22.87 9.43
CA CYS A 14 6.14 -21.88 8.41
C CYS A 14 4.84 -21.57 7.67
N ARG A 15 4.16 -20.49 8.03
CA ARG A 15 2.96 -20.03 7.31
C ARG A 15 3.34 -19.38 5.98
N LEU A 16 3.03 -20.06 4.89
CA LEU A 16 3.07 -19.49 3.53
C LEU A 16 1.76 -18.77 3.24
N LEU A 17 1.83 -17.48 2.90
CA LEU A 17 0.68 -16.69 2.43
C LEU A 17 0.85 -16.40 0.94
N VAL A 18 -0.22 -16.55 0.17
CA VAL A 18 -0.23 -16.32 -1.28
C VAL A 18 -1.13 -15.13 -1.60
N GLY A 19 -0.65 -14.27 -2.49
CA GLY A 19 -1.31 -13.05 -2.91
C GLY A 19 -0.69 -12.47 -4.18
N THR A 20 -1.15 -11.31 -4.58
CA THR A 20 -0.74 -10.61 -5.80
C THR A 20 -0.21 -9.21 -5.48
N SER A 21 0.61 -8.64 -6.37
CA SER A 21 1.09 -7.25 -6.26
C SER A 21 -0.02 -6.30 -6.71
N GLY A 22 -0.83 -5.84 -5.76
CA GLY A 22 -2.05 -5.06 -5.97
C GLY A 22 -3.29 -5.94 -6.23
N PHE A 23 -4.48 -5.33 -6.10
CA PHE A 23 -5.77 -6.01 -6.27
C PHE A 23 -6.76 -5.21 -7.14
N SER A 24 -6.44 -3.97 -7.49
CA SER A 24 -7.41 -3.01 -8.02
C SER A 24 -7.31 -2.86 -9.54
N TYR A 25 -7.56 -3.94 -10.27
CA TYR A 25 -7.46 -3.99 -11.73
C TYR A 25 -8.85 -4.09 -12.36
N THR A 26 -9.20 -3.16 -13.27
CA THR A 26 -10.50 -3.19 -13.96
C THR A 26 -10.63 -4.36 -14.91
N GLU A 27 -9.52 -4.81 -15.47
CA GLU A 27 -9.40 -5.97 -16.36
C GLU A 27 -9.81 -7.27 -15.67
N TRP A 28 -9.74 -7.32 -14.33
CA TRP A 28 -10.21 -8.48 -13.55
C TRP A 28 -11.74 -8.56 -13.48
N VAL A 29 -12.44 -7.46 -13.78
CA VAL A 29 -13.89 -7.50 -14.02
C VAL A 29 -14.17 -8.20 -15.34
N ASP A 30 -13.44 -7.83 -16.40
CA ASP A 30 -13.60 -8.41 -17.74
C ASP A 30 -13.18 -9.88 -17.77
N ALA A 31 -12.17 -10.25 -16.98
CA ALA A 31 -11.73 -11.64 -16.79
C ALA A 31 -12.68 -12.47 -15.90
N GLY A 32 -13.73 -11.86 -15.34
CA GLY A 32 -14.73 -12.55 -14.50
C GLY A 32 -14.29 -12.86 -13.08
N PHE A 33 -13.15 -12.36 -12.63
CA PHE A 33 -12.73 -12.50 -11.23
C PHE A 33 -13.58 -11.64 -10.29
N TYR A 34 -13.98 -10.45 -10.74
CA TYR A 34 -14.94 -9.59 -10.06
C TYR A 34 -16.31 -9.60 -10.76
N PRO A 35 -17.42 -9.43 -10.02
CA PRO A 35 -18.74 -9.27 -10.63
C PRO A 35 -18.79 -8.08 -11.61
N PRO A 36 -19.61 -8.17 -12.67
CA PRO A 36 -19.78 -7.08 -13.63
C PRO A 36 -20.15 -5.75 -12.96
N GLY A 37 -19.51 -4.66 -13.40
CA GLY A 37 -19.76 -3.31 -12.87
C GLY A 37 -19.08 -2.99 -11.54
N THR A 38 -18.28 -3.90 -10.98
CA THR A 38 -17.49 -3.65 -9.76
C THR A 38 -16.58 -2.44 -9.96
N LYS A 39 -16.71 -1.44 -9.08
CA LYS A 39 -15.82 -0.27 -9.04
C LYS A 39 -14.61 -0.55 -8.14
N THR A 40 -13.50 0.15 -8.39
CA THR A 40 -12.24 0.10 -7.63
C THR A 40 -12.44 0.04 -6.11
N GLY A 41 -13.30 0.90 -5.55
CA GLY A 41 -13.58 0.94 -4.10
C GLY A 41 -14.23 -0.34 -3.53
N GLY A 42 -14.81 -1.20 -4.37
CA GLY A 42 -15.42 -2.47 -3.99
C GLY A 42 -14.53 -3.69 -4.23
N MET A 43 -13.35 -3.54 -4.84
CA MET A 43 -12.50 -4.68 -5.22
C MET A 43 -11.78 -5.31 -4.02
N LEU A 44 -11.34 -4.53 -3.02
CA LEU A 44 -10.62 -5.06 -1.86
C LEU A 44 -11.45 -6.08 -1.06
N PRO A 45 -12.72 -5.81 -0.70
CA PRO A 45 -13.55 -6.79 0.00
C PRO A 45 -13.79 -8.08 -0.81
N LEU A 46 -13.78 -8.01 -2.14
CA LEU A 46 -13.95 -9.18 -3.00
C LEU A 46 -12.64 -9.96 -3.12
N TYR A 47 -11.52 -9.27 -3.30
CA TYR A 47 -10.17 -9.85 -3.32
C TYR A 47 -9.86 -10.64 -2.04
N ALA A 48 -10.21 -10.06 -0.88
CA ALA A 48 -9.96 -10.65 0.44
C ALA A 48 -10.72 -11.97 0.69
N ARG A 49 -11.69 -12.33 -0.17
CA ARG A 49 -12.38 -13.63 -0.11
C ARG A 49 -11.54 -14.77 -0.69
N CYS A 50 -10.56 -14.44 -1.53
CA CYS A 50 -9.73 -15.42 -2.25
C CYS A 50 -8.28 -15.43 -1.74
N PHE A 51 -7.70 -14.26 -1.46
CA PHE A 51 -6.31 -14.12 -1.05
C PHE A 51 -6.18 -13.47 0.31
N ALA A 52 -5.28 -14.00 1.14
CA ALA A 52 -5.03 -13.51 2.48
C ALA A 52 -4.08 -12.29 2.52
N ILE A 53 -3.36 -12.04 1.42
CA ILE A 53 -2.35 -10.97 1.33
C ILE A 53 -2.34 -10.33 -0.06
N THR A 54 -1.87 -9.08 -0.13
CA THR A 54 -1.49 -8.38 -1.36
C THR A 54 -0.28 -7.50 -1.07
N GLU A 55 0.62 -7.36 -2.04
CA GLU A 55 1.74 -6.42 -1.96
C GLU A 55 1.28 -5.05 -2.49
N LEU A 56 1.62 -3.99 -1.77
CA LEU A 56 1.37 -2.61 -2.19
C LEU A 56 2.70 -1.89 -2.39
N ASN A 57 2.91 -1.35 -3.59
CA ASN A 57 4.16 -0.66 -3.94
C ASN A 57 4.28 0.74 -3.33
N TYR A 58 3.18 1.31 -2.84
CA TYR A 58 3.18 2.58 -2.15
C TYR A 58 2.02 2.66 -1.16
N THR A 59 2.22 3.46 -0.12
CA THR A 59 1.16 3.85 0.81
C THR A 59 0.59 5.20 0.36
N TRP A 60 -0.73 5.28 0.22
CA TRP A 60 -1.44 6.49 -0.20
C TRP A 60 -1.98 7.25 1.01
N TYR A 61 -1.54 8.49 1.20
CA TYR A 61 -2.03 9.39 2.25
C TYR A 61 -2.72 10.60 1.62
N GLN A 62 -4.03 10.68 1.79
CA GLN A 62 -4.81 11.81 1.31
C GLN A 62 -4.96 12.85 2.41
N MET A 63 -4.42 14.05 2.18
CA MET A 63 -4.58 15.17 3.12
C MET A 63 -6.01 15.73 3.08
N PRO A 64 -6.54 16.25 4.20
CA PRO A 64 -7.85 16.90 4.21
C PRO A 64 -7.83 18.17 3.35
N PRO A 65 -8.97 18.62 2.80
CA PRO A 65 -9.00 19.81 1.97
C PRO A 65 -8.59 21.08 2.73
N SER A 66 -8.68 21.09 4.06
CA SER A 66 -8.23 22.18 4.94
C SER A 66 -6.70 22.25 5.12
N PHE A 67 -5.95 21.27 4.62
CA PHE A 67 -4.49 21.22 4.75
C PHE A 67 -3.81 22.19 3.78
N ALA A 68 -3.87 23.49 4.06
CA ALA A 68 -3.20 24.51 3.25
C ALA A 68 -1.66 24.46 3.41
N ARG A 69 -0.91 24.97 2.43
CA ARG A 69 0.56 24.99 2.42
C ARG A 69 1.20 26.03 3.36
N THR A 70 0.83 26.01 4.64
CA THR A 70 1.38 26.86 5.70
C THR A 70 2.75 26.35 6.19
N LEU A 71 3.49 27.15 6.96
CA LEU A 71 4.77 26.70 7.53
C LEU A 71 4.58 25.51 8.48
N SER A 72 3.56 25.55 9.34
CA SER A 72 3.27 24.46 10.28
C SER A 72 2.93 23.16 9.56
N ASN A 73 2.13 23.22 8.49
CA ASN A 73 1.77 22.05 7.70
C ASN A 73 2.96 21.47 6.94
N ARG A 74 3.89 22.32 6.45
CA ARG A 74 5.15 21.84 5.86
C ARG A 74 6.05 21.14 6.89
N LYS A 75 6.14 21.67 8.11
CA LYS A 75 6.90 21.03 9.21
C LYS A 75 6.28 19.68 9.58
N TYR A 76 4.95 19.63 9.70
CA TYR A 76 4.22 18.38 9.92
C TYR A 76 4.52 17.35 8.82
N LEU A 77 4.43 17.77 7.55
CA LEU A 77 4.74 16.91 6.40
C LEU A 77 6.18 16.39 6.43
N ALA A 78 7.15 17.24 6.79
CA ALA A 78 8.55 16.82 6.92
C ALA A 78 8.73 15.74 8.00
N VAL A 79 8.08 15.92 9.17
CA VAL A 79 8.09 14.90 10.24
C VAL A 79 7.39 13.62 9.81
N LEU A 80 6.29 13.71 9.05
CA LEU A 80 5.59 12.54 8.54
C LEU A 80 6.47 11.75 7.56
N ILE A 81 7.14 12.44 6.63
CA ILE A 81 8.07 11.83 5.68
C ILE A 81 9.23 11.13 6.41
N ASP A 82 9.80 11.78 7.42
CA ASP A 82 10.88 11.22 8.24
C ASP A 82 10.44 9.96 9.00
N ARG A 83 9.25 9.98 9.60
CA ARG A 83 8.70 8.82 10.33
C ARG A 83 8.32 7.64 9.43
N LEU A 84 8.02 7.92 8.16
CA LEU A 84 7.68 6.92 7.15
C LEU A 84 8.87 6.61 6.24
N TYR A 85 10.08 7.04 6.62
CA TYR A 85 11.28 6.80 5.87
C TYR A 85 11.52 5.29 5.71
N GLY A 86 11.58 4.83 4.46
CA GLY A 86 11.66 3.42 4.08
C GLY A 86 10.39 2.87 3.41
N LEU A 87 9.30 3.63 3.40
CA LEU A 87 8.11 3.33 2.59
C LEU A 87 8.13 4.18 1.32
N SER A 88 7.73 3.59 0.20
CA SER A 88 7.31 4.34 -0.98
C SER A 88 6.03 5.11 -0.64
N LEU A 89 6.17 6.41 -0.35
CA LEU A 89 5.09 7.25 0.14
C LEU A 89 4.49 8.10 -1.00
N ALA A 90 3.18 8.01 -1.19
CA ALA A 90 2.43 8.91 -2.07
C ALA A 90 1.49 9.79 -1.22
N VAL A 91 1.60 11.11 -1.36
CA VAL A 91 0.76 12.08 -0.64
C VAL A 91 -0.08 12.87 -1.62
N GLU A 92 -1.40 12.84 -1.44
CA GLU A 92 -2.34 13.61 -2.24
C GLU A 92 -2.75 14.89 -1.51
N PHE A 93 -2.47 16.04 -2.12
CA PHE A 93 -2.89 17.35 -1.62
C PHE A 93 -4.16 17.81 -2.35
N ARG A 94 -5.23 18.06 -1.58
CA ARG A 94 -6.52 18.55 -2.11
C ARG A 94 -6.73 20.05 -1.93
N HIS A 95 -5.72 20.78 -1.45
CA HIS A 95 -5.77 22.23 -1.30
C HIS A 95 -4.89 22.92 -2.34
N ARG A 96 -5.46 23.84 -3.12
CA ARG A 96 -4.80 24.49 -4.28
C ARG A 96 -3.45 25.16 -3.97
N SER A 97 -3.22 25.59 -2.73
CA SER A 97 -1.94 26.20 -2.33
C SER A 97 -0.74 25.26 -2.37
N TRP A 98 -0.95 23.96 -2.60
CA TRP A 98 0.11 23.00 -2.90
C TRP A 98 0.42 22.88 -4.40
N ALA A 99 -0.45 23.36 -5.28
CA ALA A 99 -0.18 23.49 -6.72
C ALA A 99 0.65 24.75 -6.97
N ASP A 100 1.92 24.70 -6.58
CA ASP A 100 2.90 25.78 -6.69
C ASP A 100 4.08 25.29 -7.53
N ASP A 101 4.59 26.10 -8.44
CA ASP A 101 5.67 25.70 -9.37
C ASP A 101 6.92 25.18 -8.64
N ARG A 102 7.16 25.62 -7.40
CA ARG A 102 8.28 25.13 -6.57
C ARG A 102 8.07 23.70 -6.07
N VAL A 103 6.83 23.20 -6.06
CA VAL A 103 6.48 21.82 -5.72
C VAL A 103 6.71 20.90 -6.92
N PHE A 104 6.42 21.37 -8.14
CA PHE A 104 6.62 20.60 -9.36
C PHE A 104 8.06 20.68 -9.88
N CYS A 105 8.72 21.83 -9.72
CA CYS A 105 10.08 22.08 -10.20
C CYS A 105 11.11 21.68 -9.12
N SER A 106 11.15 20.40 -8.76
CA SER A 106 12.38 19.80 -8.24
C SER A 106 13.08 19.12 -9.41
N LYS A 107 14.04 19.82 -10.03
CA LYS A 107 14.97 19.15 -10.94
C LYS A 107 15.71 18.09 -10.12
N ARG A 108 15.58 16.81 -10.49
CA ARG A 108 16.49 15.78 -9.99
C ARG A 108 17.92 16.23 -10.35
N PRO A 109 18.86 16.33 -9.41
CA PRO A 109 20.27 16.41 -9.79
C PRO A 109 20.60 15.15 -10.60
N GLY A 110 21.20 15.35 -11.77
CA GLY A 110 21.73 14.28 -12.60
C GLY A 110 23.04 13.73 -12.06
#